data_AF-A0AAW1C990-F1
#
_entry.id   AF-A0AAW1C990-F1
#
_cell.length_a   1.000
_cell.length_b   1.000
_cell.length_c   1.000
_cell.angle_alpha   90.00
_cell.angle_beta   90.00
_cell.angle_gamma   90.00
#
_symmetry.space_group_name_H-M   'P 1'
#
loop_
_entity.id
_entity.type
_entity.pdbx_description
1 polymer ?
#
loop_
_entity_poly.entity_id
_entity_poly.type
_entity_poly.pdbx_seq_one_letter_code
_entity_poly.pdbx_strand_id
1 'polypeptide(L)' 'MENRRRLLLVSNSTLYGGGYLDHCQEHIKTFLGAQVRKILFVPYALHDQTAYATLAREKLESLGKSDLSLIHVEDG' A
#
# COMPACT_ATOMS: atom_id res chain seq x y z
N MET A 1 19.76 7.49 19.73
CA MET A 1 19.59 7.33 18.27
C MET A 1 18.31 8.04 17.89
N GLU A 2 18.38 9.01 16.98
CA GLU A 2 17.21 9.77 16.52
C GLU A 2 16.25 8.84 15.76
N ASN A 3 14.99 8.82 16.16
CA ASN A 3 13.98 7.92 15.61
C ASN A 3 13.44 8.50 14.28
N ARG A 4 14.23 8.41 13.21
CA ARG A 4 13.85 8.97 11.90
C ARG A 4 12.77 8.13 11.22
N ARG A 5 11.60 8.74 11.02
CA ARG A 5 10.51 8.16 10.24
C ARG A 5 10.91 8.11 8.77
N ARG A 6 10.59 7.01 8.10
CA ARG A 6 10.74 6.84 6.64
C ARG A 6 9.40 7.15 6.01
N LEU A 7 9.37 8.01 5.00
CA LEU A 7 8.14 8.39 4.30
C LEU A 7 8.36 8.32 2.78
N LEU A 8 7.41 7.73 2.08
CA LEU A 8 7.31 7.75 0.62
C LEU A 8 5.97 8.40 0.27
N LEU A 9 6.01 9.50 -0.48
CA LEU A 9 4.83 10.22 -0.97
C LEU A 9 4.70 9.99 -2.47
N VAL A 10 3.54 9.54 -2.91
CA VAL A 10 3.25 9.27 -4.32
C VAL A 10 2.13 10.21 -4.76
N SER A 11 2.34 10.96 -5.86
CA SER A 11 1.43 12.01 -6.31
C SER A 11 0.13 11.48 -6.94
N ASN A 12 0.17 10.29 -7.54
CA ASN A 12 -1.00 9.61 -8.09
C ASN A 12 -0.85 8.10 -7.89
N SER A 13 -1.95 7.36 -7.85
CA SER A 13 -1.90 5.90 -7.72
C SER A 13 -1.87 5.19 -9.07
N THR A 14 -2.30 5.86 -10.15
CA THR A 14 -2.48 5.24 -11.47
C THR A 14 -2.05 6.24 -12.53
N LEU A 15 -1.14 5.80 -13.41
CA LEU A 15 -0.72 6.56 -14.58
C LEU A 15 -1.53 6.10 -15.80
N TYR A 16 -1.79 6.99 -16.77
CA TYR A 16 -2.54 6.64 -17.98
C TYR A 16 -1.95 5.41 -18.68
N GLY A 17 -2.80 4.39 -18.91
CA GLY A 17 -2.40 3.13 -19.55
C GLY A 17 -1.75 2.10 -18.63
N GLY A 18 -1.63 2.37 -17.32
CA GLY A 18 -1.09 1.44 -16.32
C GLY A 18 -2.11 1.01 -15.28
N GLY A 19 -1.79 -0.05 -14.53
CA GLY A 19 -2.53 -0.51 -13.37
C GLY A 19 -2.20 0.26 -12.09
N TYR A 20 -2.90 -0.11 -11.02
CA TYR A 20 -2.74 0.49 -9.70
C TYR A 20 -1.30 0.32 -9.17
N LEU A 21 -0.66 1.44 -8.83
CA LEU A 21 0.72 1.57 -8.34
C LEU A 21 1.82 1.05 -9.28
N ASP A 22 1.52 0.77 -10.55
CA ASP A 22 2.51 0.21 -11.48
C ASP A 22 3.72 1.12 -11.67
N HIS A 23 3.49 2.41 -11.94
CA HIS A 23 4.57 3.36 -12.24
C HIS A 23 5.52 3.60 -11.06
N CYS A 24 5.05 3.41 -9.82
CA CYS A 24 5.83 3.64 -8.60
C CYS A 24 6.25 2.34 -7.89
N GLN A 25 6.00 1.18 -8.49
CA GLN A 25 6.20 -0.11 -7.84
C GLN A 25 7.64 -0.35 -7.36
N GLU A 26 8.65 0.06 -8.14
CA GLU A 26 10.05 -0.12 -7.77
C GLU A 26 10.42 0.77 -6.58
N HIS A 27 9.90 2.00 -6.51
CA HIS A 27 10.06 2.87 -5.35
C HIS A 27 9.43 2.26 -4.10
N ILE A 28 8.25 1.63 -4.23
CA ILE A 28 7.58 0.92 -3.13
C ILE A 28 8.42 -0.28 -2.67
N LYS A 29 8.93 -1.11 -3.60
CA LYS A 29 9.80 -2.26 -3.27
C LYS A 29 11.05 -1.81 -2.54
N THR A 30 11.77 -0.80 -3.05
CA THR A 30 12.97 -0.25 -2.40
C THR A 30 12.66 0.35 -1.04
N PHE A 31 11.55 1.08 -0.91
CA PHE A 31 11.15 1.70 0.35
C PHE A 31 10.79 0.65 1.41
N LEU A 32 10.00 -0.36 1.07
CA LEU A 32 9.65 -1.41 2.03
C LEU A 32 10.86 -2.30 2.35
N GLY A 33 11.71 -2.59 1.36
CA GLY A 33 12.87 -3.46 1.49
C GLY A 33 12.49 -4.87 1.93
N ALA A 34 13.47 -5.74 2.19
CA ALA A 34 13.21 -7.13 2.62
C ALA A 34 12.68 -7.25 4.06
N GLN A 35 12.94 -6.23 4.89
CA GLN A 35 12.65 -6.24 6.33
C GLN A 35 11.17 -6.04 6.68
N VAL A 36 10.41 -5.32 5.84
CA VAL A 36 8.97 -5.11 6.08
C VAL A 36 8.20 -6.35 5.63
N ARG A 37 7.63 -7.05 6.61
CA ARG A 37 6.84 -8.27 6.42
C ARG A 37 5.34 -8.05 6.58
N LYS A 38 4.95 -7.15 7.49
CA LYS A 38 3.56 -6.78 7.76
C LYS A 38 3.30 -5.36 7.32
N ILE A 39 2.20 -5.16 6.61
CA ILE A 39 1.75 -3.84 6.17
C ILE A 39 0.36 -3.60 6.75
N LEU A 40 0.14 -2.37 7.21
CA LEU A 40 -1.16 -1.89 7.65
C LEU A 40 -1.74 -1.01 6.54
N PHE A 41 -2.93 -1.35 6.04
CA PHE A 41 -3.61 -0.57 5.01
C PHE A 41 -4.87 0.11 5.56
N VAL A 42 -5.08 1.36 5.14
CA VAL A 42 -6.13 2.26 5.62
C VAL A 42 -7.04 2.63 4.43
N PRO A 43 -8.21 1.97 4.27
CA PRO A 43 -8.98 2.02 3.01
C PRO A 43 -10.01 3.17 2.92
N TYR A 44 -9.99 4.17 3.79
CA TYR A 44 -11.06 5.19 3.87
C TYR A 44 -11.08 6.23 2.73
N ALA A 45 -10.13 6.18 1.80
CA ALA A 45 -10.11 7.12 0.67
C ALA A 45 -11.18 6.82 -0.40
N LEU A 46 -11.73 5.61 -0.42
CA LEU A 46 -12.78 5.19 -1.35
C LEU A 46 -14.00 4.68 -0.58
N HIS A 47 -15.19 4.78 -1.19
CA HIS A 47 -16.44 4.33 -0.59
C HIS A 47 -16.48 2.80 -0.42
N ASP A 48 -16.08 2.06 -1.47
CA ASP A 48 -15.93 0.61 -1.37
C ASP A 48 -14.55 0.25 -0.77
N GLN A 49 -14.51 0.30 0.56
CA GLN A 49 -13.30 0.04 1.33
C GLN A 49 -12.81 -1.40 1.16
N THR A 50 -13.74 -2.36 1.01
CA THR A 50 -13.42 -3.78 0.82
C THR A 50 -12.76 -4.00 -0.53
N ALA A 51 -13.34 -3.47 -1.61
CA ALA A 51 -12.73 -3.55 -2.93
C ALA A 51 -11.37 -2.84 -2.97
N TYR A 52 -11.25 -1.67 -2.31
CA TYR A 52 -9.99 -0.94 -2.28
C TYR A 52 -8.89 -1.69 -1.53
N ALA A 53 -9.24 -2.29 -0.39
CA ALA A 53 -8.36 -3.14 0.38
C ALA A 53 -7.90 -4.38 -0.40
N THR A 54 -8.80 -5.02 -1.14
CA THR A 54 -8.48 -6.17 -2.01
C THR A 54 -7.51 -5.76 -3.12
N LEU A 55 -7.78 -4.66 -3.82
CA LEU A 55 -6.90 -4.13 -4.86
C LEU A 55 -5.48 -3.84 -4.32
N ALA A 56 -5.39 -3.21 -3.15
CA ALA A 56 -4.11 -2.92 -2.51
C ALA A 56 -3.37 -4.19 -2.10
N ARG A 57 -4.08 -5.20 -1.58
CA ARG A 57 -3.52 -6.51 -1.23
C ARG A 57 -2.93 -7.20 -2.44
N GLU A 58 -3.71 -7.37 -3.51
CA GLU A 58 -3.27 -8.04 -4.73
C GLU A 58 -2.02 -7.38 -5.30
N LYS A 59 -2.00 -6.04 -5.35
CA LYS A 59 -0.82 -5.31 -5.81
C LYS A 59 0.39 -5.52 -4.90
N LEU A 60 0.25 -5.46 -3.58
CA LEU A 60 1.38 -5.64 -2.66
C LEU A 60 1.90 -7.09 -2.68
N GLU A 61 1.02 -8.08 -2.80
CA GLU A 61 1.37 -9.49 -2.97
C GLU A 61 2.15 -9.72 -4.26
N SER A 62 1.75 -9.08 -5.36
CA SER A 62 2.49 -9.12 -6.63
C SER A 62 3.91 -8.51 -6.52
N LEU A 63 4.18 -7.71 -5.49
CA LEU A 63 5.50 -7.13 -5.19
C LEU A 63 6.29 -7.96 -4.16
N GLY A 64 5.78 -9.13 -3.76
CA GLY A 64 6.41 -10.03 -2.80
C GLY A 64 6.11 -9.69 -1.33
N LYS A 65 4.99 -9.00 -1.05
CA LYS A 65 4.52 -8.70 0.31
C LYS A 65 3.28 -9.50 0.64
N SER A 66 3.43 -10.51 1.49
CA SER A 66 2.39 -11.53 1.71
C SER A 66 1.46 -11.31 2.91
N ASP A 67 1.75 -10.38 3.81
CA ASP A 67 0.97 -10.19 5.04
C ASP A 67 0.46 -8.74 5.17
N LEU A 68 -0.78 -8.54 4.74
CA LEU A 68 -1.50 -7.25 4.83
C LEU A 68 -2.60 -7.32 5.90
N SER A 69 -2.40 -6.56 6.97
CA SER A 69 -3.43 -6.30 7.98
C SER A 69 -4.26 -5.09 7.56
N LEU A 70 -5.58 -5.26 7.50
CA LEU A 70 -6.52 -4.17 7.23
C LEU A 70 -7.03 -3.61 8.54
N ILE A 71 -7.08 -2.29 8.66
CA ILE A 71 -7.91 -1.67 9.68
C ILE A 71 -9.29 -1.43 9.06
N HIS A 72 -10.29 -2.04 9.65
CA HIS A 72 -11.68 -1.63 9.56
C HIS A 72 -12.04 -1.06 10.94
N VAL A 73 -12.13 0.25 11.05
CA VAL A 73 -12.79 0.91 12.19
C VAL A 73 -14.24 0.99 11.73
N GLU A 74 -15.09 0.15 12.29
CA GLU A 74 -16.53 0.41 12.23
C GLU A 74 -16.76 1.72 12.97
N ASP A 75 -17.03 2.79 12.23
CA ASP A 75 -17.62 3.99 12.82
C ASP A 75 -18.97 3.56 13.39
N GLY A 76 -19.08 3.61 14.73
CA GLY A 76 -20.31 3.30 15.47
C GLY A 76 -21.42 4.32 15.26
#